data_AF-A0A8H4NJ88-F1
#
_entry.id   AF-A0A8H4NJ88-F1
#
_cell.length_a   1.000
_cell.length_b   1.000
_cell.length_c   1.000
_cell.angle_alpha   90.00
_cell.angle_beta   90.00
_cell.angle_gamma   90.00
#
_symmetry.space_group_name_H-M   'P 1'
#
loop_
_entity.id
_entity.type
_entity.pdbx_description
1 polymer ?
#
loop_
_entity_poly.entity_id
_entity_poly.type
_entity_poly.pdbx_seq_one_letter_code
_entity_poly.pdbx_strand_id
1 'polypeptide(L)'
;MLVQNLQREIIYLICESICPHCQNLYEDWPALGCSAPPPAVIERRQTIFNLSLVCKRWGCIAQKVLHHHFGHFETHPKAEFLFCRTLPENPELGKHVKLARIRQISEYDWSLDEEWLAKSLEKFSGVLDFPEASSVPDISKWGEFIAPLILLQVPTLDKLSM
;
A
#
# COMPACT_ATOMS: atom_id res chain seq x y z
N MET A 1 -21.71 -22.19 -16.74
CA MET A 1 -21.55 -21.70 -15.35
C MET A 1 -21.15 -20.24 -15.42
N LEU A 2 -21.99 -19.31 -14.98
CA LEU A 2 -21.65 -17.88 -15.03
C LEU A 2 -20.52 -17.61 -14.03
N VAL A 3 -19.40 -17.04 -14.49
CA VAL A 3 -18.22 -16.69 -13.67
C VAL A 3 -18.60 -15.78 -12.47
N GLN A 4 -19.74 -15.10 -12.55
CA GLN A 4 -20.32 -14.28 -11.48
C GLN A 4 -20.87 -15.10 -10.28
N ASN A 5 -21.11 -16.40 -10.46
CA ASN A 5 -21.71 -17.29 -9.45
C ASN A 5 -20.67 -18.13 -8.69
N LEU A 6 -19.37 -17.94 -8.95
CA LEU A 6 -18.31 -18.64 -8.22
C LEU A 6 -18.37 -18.32 -6.73
N GLN A 7 -18.10 -19.31 -5.88
CA GLN A 7 -17.96 -19.15 -4.43
C GLN A 7 -16.87 -18.12 -4.09
N ARG A 8 -16.99 -17.43 -2.95
CA ARG A 8 -16.07 -16.31 -2.62
C ARG A 8 -14.64 -16.82 -2.46
N GLU A 9 -14.51 -18.01 -1.89
CA GLU A 9 -13.29 -18.74 -1.63
C GLU A 9 -12.59 -19.08 -2.95
N ILE A 10 -13.35 -19.52 -3.95
CA ILE A 10 -12.82 -19.79 -5.30
C ILE A 10 -12.34 -18.50 -5.98
N ILE A 11 -13.09 -17.40 -5.85
CA ILE A 11 -12.66 -16.09 -6.39
C ILE A 11 -11.35 -15.64 -5.71
N TYR A 12 -11.24 -15.85 -4.39
CA TYR A 12 -10.03 -15.52 -3.64
C TYR A 12 -8.82 -16.33 -4.12
N LEU A 13 -8.97 -17.67 -4.25
CA LEU A 13 -7.93 -18.56 -4.77
C LEU A 13 -7.50 -18.18 -6.20
N ILE A 14 -8.44 -17.80 -7.07
CA ILE A 14 -8.13 -17.31 -8.42
C ILE A 14 -7.26 -16.05 -8.31
N CYS A 15 -7.65 -15.08 -7.49
CA CYS A 15 -6.88 -13.85 -7.32
C CYS A 15 -5.47 -14.12 -6.75
N GLU A 16 -5.34 -15.02 -5.77
CA GLU A 16 -4.04 -15.40 -5.20
C GLU A 16 -3.14 -16.13 -6.19
N SER A 17 -3.70 -16.98 -7.06
CA SER A 17 -2.93 -17.67 -8.11
C SER A 17 -2.31 -16.69 -9.14
N ILE A 18 -2.91 -15.50 -9.27
CA ILE A 18 -2.43 -14.45 -10.16
C ILE A 18 -1.50 -13.49 -9.40
N CYS A 19 -1.69 -13.33 -8.09
CA CYS A 19 -0.99 -12.35 -7.25
C CYS A 19 0.53 -12.52 -7.32
N PRO A 20 1.29 -11.49 -7.76
CA PRO A 20 2.75 -11.56 -7.76
C PRO A 20 3.32 -11.88 -6.39
N HIS A 21 2.66 -11.41 -5.32
CA HIS A 21 3.09 -11.70 -3.97
C HIS A 21 2.94 -13.20 -3.64
N CYS A 22 1.74 -13.74 -3.76
CA CYS A 22 1.47 -15.14 -3.39
C CYS A 22 2.21 -16.15 -4.28
N GLN A 23 2.72 -15.72 -5.42
CA GLN A 23 3.53 -16.51 -6.34
C GLN A 23 5.04 -16.32 -6.15
N ASN A 24 5.48 -15.60 -5.10
CA ASN A 24 6.88 -15.31 -4.78
C ASN A 24 7.70 -14.68 -5.93
N LEU A 25 7.03 -13.96 -6.85
CA LEU A 25 7.69 -13.38 -8.03
C LEU A 25 8.56 -12.14 -7.71
N TYR A 26 8.74 -11.83 -6.43
CA TYR A 26 9.52 -10.70 -5.93
C TYR A 26 10.91 -11.07 -5.43
N GLU A 27 11.25 -12.36 -5.28
CA GLU A 27 12.55 -12.79 -4.73
C GLU A 27 13.71 -12.50 -5.70
N ASP A 28 13.42 -12.46 -7.00
CA ASP A 28 14.40 -12.15 -8.05
C ASP A 28 14.47 -10.65 -8.40
N TRP A 29 13.84 -9.78 -7.61
CA TRP A 29 13.80 -8.36 -7.95
C TRP A 29 15.09 -7.63 -7.53
N PRO A 30 15.71 -6.84 -8.43
CA PRO A 30 16.94 -6.14 -8.11
C PRO A 30 16.80 -5.16 -6.95
N ALA A 31 17.89 -5.00 -6.19
CA ALA A 31 18.00 -4.02 -5.12
C ALA A 31 17.58 -2.60 -5.58
N LEU A 32 17.23 -1.75 -4.61
CA LEU A 32 16.91 -0.33 -4.83
C LEU A 32 17.87 0.29 -5.86
N GLY A 33 17.31 0.77 -6.98
CA GLY A 33 18.06 1.48 -8.02
C GLY A 33 18.17 0.81 -9.40
N CYS A 34 17.62 -0.38 -9.64
CA CYS A 34 17.62 -0.98 -10.99
C CYS A 34 16.31 -1.63 -11.45
N SER A 35 16.06 -1.45 -12.76
CA SER A 35 15.05 -2.01 -13.68
C SER A 35 13.56 -1.90 -13.35
N ALA A 36 12.81 -1.53 -14.40
CA ALA A 36 11.37 -1.68 -14.49
C ALA A 36 10.92 -3.10 -14.11
N PRO A 37 9.68 -3.27 -13.63
CA PRO A 37 9.15 -4.59 -13.34
C PRO A 37 9.30 -5.59 -14.49
N PRO A 38 9.52 -6.89 -14.20
CA PRO A 38 9.28 -7.93 -15.17
C PRO A 38 7.87 -7.74 -15.75
N PRO A 39 7.69 -7.73 -17.08
CA PRO A 39 6.39 -7.51 -17.72
C PRO A 39 5.28 -8.41 -17.16
N ALA A 40 5.62 -9.68 -16.86
CA ALA A 40 4.70 -10.64 -16.26
C ALA A 40 4.11 -10.19 -14.92
N VAL A 41 4.85 -9.43 -14.11
CA VAL A 41 4.38 -8.90 -12.83
C VAL A 41 3.38 -7.77 -13.06
N ILE A 42 3.63 -6.90 -14.05
CA ILE A 42 2.71 -5.83 -14.46
C ILE A 42 1.40 -6.42 -14.96
N GLU A 43 1.47 -7.39 -15.88
CA GLU A 43 0.30 -8.04 -16.48
C GLU A 43 -0.56 -8.74 -15.42
N ARG A 44 0.06 -9.45 -14.48
CA ARG A 44 -0.63 -10.11 -13.36
C ARG A 44 -1.33 -9.09 -12.45
N ARG A 45 -0.64 -8.01 -12.09
CA ARG A 45 -1.23 -6.94 -11.27
C ARG A 45 -2.40 -6.25 -11.99
N GLN A 46 -2.22 -5.93 -13.27
CA GLN A 46 -3.28 -5.36 -14.11
C GLN A 46 -4.47 -6.31 -14.23
N THR A 47 -4.23 -7.62 -14.30
CA THR A 47 -5.30 -8.63 -14.33
C THR A 47 -6.13 -8.58 -13.05
N ILE A 48 -5.50 -8.52 -11.86
CA ILE A 48 -6.24 -8.40 -10.58
C ILE A 48 -7.00 -7.07 -10.51
N PHE A 49 -6.38 -5.98 -10.96
CA PHE A 49 -7.08 -4.70 -11.06
C PHE A 49 -8.32 -4.80 -11.97
N ASN A 50 -8.20 -5.40 -13.15
CA ASN A 50 -9.32 -5.61 -14.06
C ASN A 50 -10.40 -6.50 -13.43
N LEU A 51 -10.02 -7.57 -12.71
CA LEU A 51 -10.96 -8.41 -11.96
C LEU A 51 -11.72 -7.61 -10.91
N SER A 52 -11.08 -6.60 -10.30
CA SER A 52 -11.74 -5.74 -9.31
C SER A 52 -12.87 -4.88 -9.91
N LEU A 53 -12.87 -4.69 -11.23
CA LEU A 53 -13.85 -3.89 -11.95
C LEU A 53 -15.03 -4.72 -12.51
N VAL A 54 -14.97 -6.05 -12.44
CA VAL A 54 -15.98 -6.93 -13.07
C VAL A 54 -17.37 -6.76 -12.45
N CYS A 55 -17.48 -6.89 -11.13
CA CYS A 55 -18.71 -6.62 -10.38
C CYS A 55 -18.39 -6.47 -8.88
N LYS A 56 -19.36 -6.00 -8.07
CA LYS A 56 -19.15 -5.75 -6.62
C LYS A 56 -18.53 -6.95 -5.88
N ARG A 57 -18.96 -8.17 -6.19
CA ARG A 57 -18.45 -9.40 -5.53
C ARG A 57 -16.97 -9.64 -5.85
N TRP A 58 -16.59 -9.54 -7.12
CA TRP A 58 -15.20 -9.66 -7.55
C TRP A 58 -14.37 -8.49 -7.03
N GLY A 59 -14.90 -7.26 -7.12
CA GLY A 59 -14.30 -6.04 -6.61
C GLY A 59 -13.82 -6.15 -5.17
N CYS A 60 -14.74 -6.52 -4.25
CA CYS A 60 -14.39 -6.64 -2.84
C CYS A 60 -13.31 -7.69 -2.55
N ILE A 61 -13.17 -8.73 -3.38
CA ILE A 61 -12.19 -9.81 -3.15
C ILE A 61 -10.87 -9.48 -3.83
N ALA A 62 -10.91 -9.08 -5.11
CA ALA A 62 -9.73 -8.73 -5.88
C ALA A 62 -9.00 -7.51 -5.29
N GLN A 63 -9.72 -6.52 -4.74
CA GLN A 63 -9.08 -5.37 -4.06
C GLN A 63 -8.23 -5.79 -2.86
N LYS A 64 -8.68 -6.79 -2.09
CA LYS A 64 -7.90 -7.33 -0.95
C LYS A 64 -6.58 -7.92 -1.44
N VAL A 65 -6.65 -8.75 -2.48
CA VAL A 65 -5.47 -9.40 -3.07
C VAL A 65 -4.57 -8.39 -3.79
N LEU A 66 -5.14 -7.35 -4.41
CA LEU A 66 -4.38 -6.26 -5.03
C LEU A 66 -3.54 -5.51 -3.98
N HIS A 67 -4.07 -5.37 -2.76
CA HIS A 67 -3.39 -4.73 -1.64
C HIS A 67 -2.33 -5.61 -0.97
N HIS A 68 -2.18 -6.89 -1.34
CA HIS A 68 -1.07 -7.71 -0.85
C HIS A 68 0.29 -7.06 -1.14
N HIS A 69 0.40 -6.28 -2.21
CA HIS A 69 1.64 -5.60 -2.55
C HIS A 69 1.41 -4.16 -3.01
N PHE A 70 2.25 -3.24 -2.55
CA PHE A 70 2.40 -1.88 -3.06
C PHE A 70 3.83 -1.57 -3.49
N GLY A 71 4.01 -0.73 -4.53
CA GLY A 71 5.32 -0.25 -4.96
C GLY A 71 5.97 -1.04 -6.11
N HIS A 72 5.19 -1.46 -7.10
CA HIS A 72 5.70 -2.03 -8.36
C HIS A 72 6.07 -0.95 -9.38
N PHE A 73 5.07 -0.38 -10.05
CA PHE A 73 5.19 0.71 -11.03
C PHE A 73 4.36 1.94 -10.61
N GLU A 74 3.56 1.82 -9.56
CA GLU A 74 2.76 2.91 -9.00
C GLU A 74 3.61 3.83 -8.10
N THR A 75 4.94 3.77 -8.20
CA THR A 75 5.86 4.49 -7.32
C THR A 75 6.05 5.92 -7.84
N HIS A 76 5.24 6.84 -7.32
CA HIS A 76 5.47 8.27 -7.36
C HIS A 76 5.02 8.88 -6.02
N PRO A 77 5.51 10.07 -5.61
CA PRO A 77 5.34 10.57 -4.25
C PRO A 77 3.88 10.56 -3.78
N LYS A 78 2.98 11.07 -4.63
CA LYS A 78 1.54 11.09 -4.36
C LYS A 78 0.90 9.70 -4.21
N ALA A 79 1.33 8.69 -4.97
CA ALA A 79 0.76 7.34 -4.84
C ALA A 79 1.23 6.68 -3.55
N GLU A 80 2.49 6.90 -3.15
CA GLU A 80 3.01 6.40 -1.87
C GLU A 80 2.30 7.07 -0.69
N PHE A 81 2.07 8.39 -0.76
CA PHE A 81 1.24 9.12 0.19
C PHE A 81 -0.18 8.53 0.28
N LEU A 82 -0.87 8.37 -0.85
CA LEU A 82 -2.25 7.84 -0.85
C LEU A 82 -2.31 6.40 -0.31
N PHE A 83 -1.30 5.58 -0.61
CA PHE A 83 -1.19 4.25 -0.04
C PHE A 83 -1.05 4.32 1.48
N CYS A 84 -0.08 5.08 1.99
CA CYS A 84 0.12 5.25 3.43
C CYS A 84 -1.13 5.81 4.12
N ARG A 85 -1.83 6.76 3.51
CA ARG A 85 -3.09 7.30 4.00
C ARG A 85 -4.22 6.28 4.06
N THR A 86 -4.28 5.37 3.08
CA THR A 86 -5.31 4.33 3.01
C THR A 86 -5.22 3.35 4.19
N LEU A 87 -4.03 3.07 4.72
CA LEU A 87 -3.85 2.08 5.78
C LEU A 87 -4.58 2.42 7.10
N PRO A 88 -4.41 3.62 7.68
CA PRO A 88 -5.15 4.01 8.89
C PRO A 88 -6.62 4.36 8.59
N GLU A 89 -6.96 4.85 7.39
CA GLU A 89 -8.34 5.21 7.02
C GLU A 89 -9.20 3.99 6.65
N ASN A 90 -8.57 2.91 6.18
CA ASN A 90 -9.22 1.65 5.85
C ASN A 90 -8.45 0.46 6.45
N PRO A 91 -8.55 0.23 7.77
CA PRO A 91 -7.80 -0.83 8.45
C PRO A 91 -8.11 -2.24 7.92
N GLU A 92 -9.34 -2.49 7.46
CA GLU A 92 -9.69 -3.80 6.88
C GLU A 92 -8.90 -4.11 5.62
N LEU A 93 -8.60 -3.08 4.82
CA LEU A 93 -7.75 -3.22 3.64
C LEU A 93 -6.27 -3.29 4.03
N GLY A 94 -5.86 -2.52 5.03
CA GLY A 94 -4.50 -2.55 5.60
C GLY A 94 -4.08 -3.94 6.10
N LYS A 95 -5.01 -4.73 6.67
CA LYS A 95 -4.75 -6.12 7.09
C LYS A 95 -4.31 -7.04 5.95
N HIS A 96 -4.59 -6.68 4.71
CA HIS A 96 -4.20 -7.50 3.56
C HIS A 96 -2.82 -7.13 3.00
N VAL A 97 -2.19 -6.06 3.48
CA VAL A 97 -0.86 -5.66 3.01
C VAL A 97 0.19 -6.65 3.47
N LYS A 98 0.92 -7.22 2.52
CA LYS A 98 2.00 -8.19 2.76
C LYS A 98 3.38 -7.66 2.40
N LEU A 99 3.45 -6.80 1.38
CA LEU A 99 4.68 -6.20 0.94
C LEU A 99 4.45 -4.74 0.58
N ALA A 100 5.28 -3.85 1.14
CA ALA A 100 5.28 -2.44 0.79
C ALA A 100 6.68 -2.01 0.36
N ARG A 101 6.76 -1.34 -0.79
CA ARG A 101 7.95 -0.61 -1.23
C ARG A 101 7.61 0.86 -1.34
N ILE A 102 8.25 1.66 -0.49
CA ILE A 102 8.15 3.12 -0.48
C ILE A 102 9.52 3.64 -0.93
N ARG A 103 9.58 4.61 -1.83
CA ARG A 103 10.85 5.08 -2.42
C ARG A 103 10.92 6.59 -2.59
N GLN A 104 9.78 7.23 -2.80
CA GLN A 104 9.67 8.62 -3.24
C GLN A 104 8.80 9.47 -2.32
N ILE A 105 8.30 8.92 -1.20
CA ILE A 105 7.41 9.65 -0.31
C ILE A 105 8.08 10.87 0.35
N SER A 106 9.41 10.86 0.49
CA SER A 106 10.19 12.02 0.94
C SER A 106 10.11 13.20 -0.04
N GLU A 107 9.82 12.94 -1.31
CA GLU A 107 9.63 13.97 -2.34
C GLU A 107 8.17 14.46 -2.41
N TYR A 108 7.28 13.95 -1.55
CA TYR A 108 5.89 14.41 -1.51
C TYR A 108 5.81 15.83 -0.93
N ASP A 109 5.02 16.68 -1.56
CA ASP A 109 4.71 18.00 -1.02
C ASP A 109 3.67 17.89 0.10
N TRP A 110 4.15 17.73 1.33
CA TRP A 110 3.35 17.57 2.54
C TRP A 110 2.51 18.81 2.90
N SER A 111 2.83 19.98 2.34
CA SER A 111 2.02 21.19 2.54
C SER A 111 0.60 21.05 1.99
N LEU A 112 0.39 20.11 1.05
CA LEU A 112 -0.92 19.83 0.45
C LEU A 112 -1.89 19.11 1.42
N ASP A 113 -1.37 18.48 2.48
CA ASP A 113 -2.15 17.62 3.38
C ASP A 113 -1.80 17.86 4.87
N GLU A 114 -1.42 19.09 5.24
CA GLU A 114 -0.98 19.43 6.62
C GLU A 114 -2.00 19.05 7.69
N GLU A 115 -3.30 19.25 7.45
CA GLU A 115 -4.35 18.89 8.41
C GLU A 115 -4.39 17.38 8.66
N TRP A 116 -4.23 16.58 7.60
CA TRP A 116 -4.18 15.13 7.72
C TRP A 116 -2.89 14.68 8.42
N LEU A 117 -1.76 15.31 8.09
CA LEU A 117 -0.46 15.02 8.70
C LEU A 117 -0.49 15.34 10.20
N ALA A 118 -1.03 16.49 10.60
CA ALA A 118 -1.17 16.88 12.01
C ALA A 118 -1.99 15.86 12.80
N LYS A 119 -3.18 15.50 12.30
CA LYS A 119 -4.05 14.49 12.91
C LYS A 119 -3.40 13.11 12.99
N SER A 120 -2.57 12.78 12.01
CA SER A 120 -1.87 11.49 11.97
C SER A 120 -0.73 11.46 12.98
N LEU A 121 0.10 12.50 13.04
CA LEU A 121 1.19 12.61 14.01
C LEU A 121 0.71 12.64 15.45
N GLU A 122 -0.42 13.29 15.73
CA GLU A 122 -1.04 13.31 17.07
C GLU A 122 -1.31 11.88 17.59
N LYS A 123 -1.69 10.94 16.71
CA LYS A 123 -1.89 9.52 17.09
C LYS A 123 -0.60 8.81 17.49
N PHE A 124 0.55 9.32 17.04
CA PHE A 124 1.88 8.77 17.37
C PHE A 124 2.60 9.55 18.46
N SER A 125 2.02 10.63 18.99
CA SER A 125 2.61 11.49 20.03
C SER A 125 2.94 10.76 21.34
N GLY A 126 2.27 9.64 21.62
CA GLY A 126 2.59 8.78 22.77
C GLY A 126 3.70 7.75 22.52
N VAL A 127 4.12 7.58 21.26
CA VAL A 127 5.15 6.61 20.83
C VAL A 127 6.47 7.30 20.52
N LEU A 128 6.39 8.53 20.02
CA LEU A 128 7.53 9.38 19.72
C LEU A 128 7.35 10.69 20.47
N ASP A 129 8.40 11.17 21.13
CA ASP A 129 8.45 12.50 21.76
C ASP A 129 8.44 13.60 20.68
N PHE A 130 7.37 13.64 19.87
CA PHE A 130 7.15 14.69 18.91
C PHE A 130 6.76 15.97 19.66
N PRO A 131 7.29 17.13 19.26
CA PRO A 131 6.75 18.39 19.72
C PRO A 131 5.26 18.45 19.37
N GLU A 132 4.43 19.02 20.24
CA GLU A 132 3.00 19.23 19.95
C GLU A 132 2.87 19.90 18.57
N ALA A 133 1.95 19.44 17.72
CA ALA A 133 1.82 19.92 16.34
C ALA A 133 1.67 21.45 16.22
N SER A 134 1.10 22.08 17.25
CA SER A 134 0.96 23.55 17.42
C SER A 134 2.28 24.29 17.70
N SER A 135 3.33 23.57 18.11
CA SER A 135 4.65 24.09 18.48
C SER A 135 5.71 23.94 17.39
N VAL A 136 5.40 23.21 16.30
CA VAL A 136 6.31 23.00 15.17
C VAL A 136 6.07 24.07 14.10
N PRO A 137 7.06 24.91 13.75
CA PRO A 137 6.90 25.98 12.76
C PRO A 137 6.60 25.49 11.34
N ASP A 138 6.90 24.22 11.05
CA ASP A 138 6.74 23.60 9.74
C ASP A 138 6.51 22.09 9.94
N ILE A 139 5.23 21.70 10.04
CA ILE A 139 4.84 20.31 10.26
C ILE A 139 5.14 19.42 9.04
N SER A 140 5.24 20.03 7.85
CA SER A 140 5.49 19.33 6.58
C SER A 140 6.80 18.55 6.58
N LYS A 141 7.81 19.03 7.33
CA LYS A 141 9.11 18.34 7.54
C LYS A 141 9.00 17.00 8.22
N TRP A 142 7.94 16.78 9.01
CA TRP A 142 7.70 15.50 9.66
C TRP A 142 7.00 14.48 8.78
N GLY A 143 6.57 14.90 7.59
CA GLY A 143 5.88 14.04 6.62
C GLY A 143 6.68 12.79 6.26
N GLU A 144 8.00 12.92 6.08
CA GLU A 144 8.86 11.77 5.73
C GLU A 144 8.83 10.64 6.76
N PHE A 145 8.53 10.94 8.03
CA PHE A 145 8.46 9.95 9.11
C PHE A 145 7.11 9.25 9.21
N ILE A 146 6.04 9.78 8.60
CA ILE A 146 4.70 9.21 8.79
C ILE A 146 4.55 7.84 8.12
N ALA A 147 5.16 7.63 6.95
CA ALA A 147 5.09 6.36 6.24
C ALA A 147 5.74 5.20 7.00
N PRO A 148 6.99 5.32 7.49
CA PRO A 148 7.58 4.31 8.36
C PRO A 148 6.67 3.99 9.56
N LEU A 149 6.13 5.02 10.23
CA LEU A 149 5.31 4.83 11.42
C LEU A 149 4.00 4.08 11.15
N ILE A 150 3.33 4.42 10.05
CA ILE A 150 2.12 3.70 9.62
C ILE A 150 2.47 2.25 9.25
N LEU A 151 3.55 2.03 8.51
CA LEU A 151 3.93 0.69 8.04
C LEU A 151 4.34 -0.24 9.18
N LEU A 152 4.99 0.28 10.22
CA LEU A 152 5.30 -0.47 11.45
C LEU A 152 4.04 -0.96 12.18
N GLN A 153 2.88 -0.33 11.97
CA GLN A 153 1.61 -0.77 12.55
C GLN A 153 0.88 -1.82 11.70
N VAL A 154 1.38 -2.17 10.52
CA VAL A 154 0.75 -3.18 9.65
C VAL A 154 1.15 -4.58 10.12
N PRO A 155 0.25 -5.36 10.75
CA PRO A 155 0.62 -6.62 11.41
C PRO A 155 0.93 -7.75 10.43
N THR A 156 0.55 -7.60 9.17
CA THR A 156 0.65 -8.63 8.13
C THR A 156 1.77 -8.36 7.14
N LEU A 157 2.57 -7.31 7.37
CA LEU A 157 3.68 -6.91 6.51
C LEU A 157 4.83 -7.93 6.64
N ASP A 158 5.01 -8.75 5.62
CA ASP A 158 6.02 -9.80 5.55
C ASP A 158 7.37 -9.23 5.07
N LYS A 159 7.35 -8.21 4.19
CA LYS A 159 8.56 -7.54 3.66
C LYS A 159 8.33 -6.02 3.53
N LEU A 160 9.29 -5.24 4.02
CA LEU A 160 9.36 -3.78 3.87
C LEU A 160 10.66 -3.39 3.16
N SER A 161 10.55 -2.52 2.15
CA SER A 161 11.70 -1.83 1.54
C SER A 161 11.40 -0.35 1.52
N MET A 162 12.32 0.44 2.07
CA MET A 162 12.29 1.91 2.03
C MET A 162 13.58 2.43 1.42
#